data_AF-A0A2S5KHV1-F1
#
_entry.id   AF-A0A2S5KHV1-F1
#
_cell.length_a   1.000
_cell.length_b   1.000
_cell.length_c   1.000
_cell.angle_alpha   90.00
_cell.angle_beta   90.00
_cell.angle_gamma   90.00
#
_symmetry.space_group_name_H-M   'P 1'
#
loop_
_entity.id
_entity.type
_entity.pdbx_description
1 polymer ?
#
loop_
_entity_poly.entity_id
_entity_poly.type
_entity_poly.pdbx_seq_one_letter_code
_entity_poly.pdbx_strand_id
1 'polypeptide(L)'
;MSTTLLADLNRLDAEHIQLVALWRQEPVLEKVGELRVPDSLQAAYQQQCKALTINEPVCVLAALPKADPSGAASHRLLTYLESDYATIMTLRRAGQRPMLIAATCMAMDVHQQQFLFQQRSSKNHLYPGYLSVFGGGIHPQQDGAQASQGALRELQEESGHNGHIPPSAWWCLTQEPDNGAVQLTCMPTYINISEHPQFDEAEGKVVRLDWHALQQERQQPQQHWTPLARVLIEAWFRVAEQQD
;
A
#
# COMPACT_ATOMS: atom_id res chain seq x y z
N MET A 1 1.68 21.89 1.24
CA MET A 1 1.01 21.24 2.39
C MET A 1 1.89 21.45 3.61
N SER A 2 1.36 21.78 4.79
CA SER A 2 2.23 22.14 5.92
C SER A 2 3.02 20.92 6.40
N THR A 3 4.32 21.12 6.66
CA THR A 3 5.19 20.13 7.31
C THR A 3 4.59 19.61 8.62
N THR A 4 3.72 20.39 9.26
CA THR A 4 2.92 20.02 10.44
C THR A 4 2.01 18.82 10.21
N LEU A 5 1.35 18.70 9.05
CA LEU A 5 0.42 17.59 8.79
C LEU A 5 1.13 16.23 8.78
N LEU A 6 2.27 16.14 8.08
CA LEU A 6 3.07 14.92 8.03
C LEU A 6 3.58 14.55 9.43
N ALA A 7 4.09 15.54 10.18
CA ALA A 7 4.57 15.32 11.54
C ALA A 7 3.45 14.82 12.47
N ASP A 8 2.25 15.38 12.36
CA ASP A 8 1.10 14.97 13.16
C ASP A 8 0.64 13.54 12.84
N LEU A 9 0.55 13.19 11.55
CA LEU A 9 0.15 11.85 11.13
C LEU A 9 1.19 10.81 11.56
N ASN A 10 2.48 11.14 11.47
CA ASN A 10 3.54 10.26 11.95
C ASN A 10 3.53 10.05 13.46
N ARG A 11 2.93 10.96 14.25
CA ARG A 11 2.78 10.77 15.70
C ARG A 11 1.71 9.75 16.08
N LEU A 12 0.83 9.37 15.16
CA LEU A 12 -0.25 8.41 15.43
C LEU A 12 0.28 7.00 15.66
N ASP A 13 1.33 6.62 14.94
CA ASP A 13 1.90 5.28 15.00
C ASP A 13 3.39 5.28 14.62
N ALA A 14 4.15 6.15 15.28
CA ALA A 14 5.56 6.41 14.99
C ALA A 14 6.47 5.17 15.10
N GLU A 15 6.01 4.15 15.83
CA GLU A 15 6.75 2.90 16.02
C GLU A 15 6.62 1.96 14.82
N HIS A 16 5.49 1.96 14.12
CA HIS A 16 5.19 0.95 13.10
C HIS A 16 5.17 1.49 11.67
N ILE A 17 4.86 2.77 11.46
CA ILE A 17 4.71 3.33 10.12
C ILE A 17 5.09 4.81 10.04
N GLN A 18 5.65 5.21 8.91
CA GLN A 18 5.97 6.58 8.57
C GLN A 18 5.32 6.99 7.25
N LEU A 19 4.55 8.07 7.24
CA LEU A 19 4.19 8.84 6.06
C LEU A 19 5.39 9.70 5.63
N VAL A 20 5.94 9.35 4.47
CA VAL A 20 7.15 9.94 3.89
C VAL A 20 6.81 11.12 3.00
N ALA A 21 5.77 10.99 2.17
CA ALA A 21 5.37 12.03 1.23
C ALA A 21 3.88 11.99 0.90
N LEU A 22 3.37 13.13 0.41
CA LEU A 22 1.98 13.31 0.00
C LEU A 22 1.92 14.19 -1.27
N TRP A 23 1.26 13.71 -2.32
CA TRP A 23 1.19 14.34 -3.63
C TRP A 23 -0.24 14.41 -4.17
N ARG A 24 -0.51 15.35 -5.08
CA ARG A 24 -1.78 15.47 -5.82
C ARG A 24 -1.79 14.74 -7.15
N GLN A 25 -0.69 14.08 -7.48
CA GLN A 25 -0.49 13.36 -8.73
C GLN A 25 0.28 12.08 -8.41
N GLU A 26 0.06 11.05 -9.21
CA GLU A 26 0.76 9.78 -9.08
C GLU A 26 2.28 10.00 -9.19
N PRO A 27 3.09 9.39 -8.30
CA PRO A 27 4.53 9.38 -8.47
C PRO A 27 4.95 8.54 -9.67
N VAL A 28 6.00 8.96 -10.36
CA VAL A 28 6.58 8.23 -11.49
C VAL A 28 7.62 7.24 -10.94
N LEU A 29 7.51 5.97 -11.34
CA LEU A 29 8.51 4.96 -11.05
C LEU A 29 9.47 4.82 -12.25
N GLU A 30 10.77 4.96 -12.00
CA GLU A 30 11.81 4.77 -13.02
C GLU A 30 12.73 3.60 -12.65
N LYS A 31 12.89 2.66 -13.58
CA LYS A 31 13.77 1.51 -13.40
C LYS A 31 15.23 1.95 -13.48
N VAL A 32 16.01 1.67 -12.45
CA VAL A 32 17.45 1.96 -12.41
C VAL A 32 18.34 0.72 -12.36
N GLY A 33 17.75 -0.46 -12.26
CA GLY A 33 18.50 -1.72 -12.26
C GLY A 33 17.67 -2.92 -11.82
N GLU A 34 18.38 -3.92 -11.30
CA GLU A 34 17.81 -5.17 -10.79
C GLU A 34 18.38 -5.48 -9.41
N LEU A 35 17.54 -6.00 -8.52
CA LEU A 35 17.96 -6.56 -7.25
C LEU A 35 18.05 -8.07 -7.40
N ARG A 36 19.24 -8.62 -7.14
CA ARG A 36 19.53 -10.05 -7.22
C ARG A 36 20.08 -10.55 -5.89
N VAL A 37 19.84 -11.83 -5.58
CA VAL A 37 20.50 -12.48 -4.44
C VAL A 37 22.02 -12.60 -4.69
N PRO A 38 22.87 -12.35 -3.69
CA PRO A 38 24.29 -12.66 -3.77
C PRO A 38 24.55 -14.16 -3.99
N ASP A 39 25.69 -14.50 -4.60
CA ASP A 39 26.08 -15.90 -4.87
C ASP A 39 26.04 -16.78 -3.63
N SER A 40 26.39 -16.23 -2.46
CA SER A 40 26.35 -16.93 -1.18
C SER A 40 24.95 -17.35 -0.72
N LEU A 41 23.89 -16.77 -1.29
CA LEU A 41 22.49 -17.05 -0.93
C LEU A 41 21.73 -17.82 -2.03
N GLN A 42 22.39 -18.22 -3.12
CA GLN A 42 21.73 -18.87 -4.26
C GLN A 42 21.01 -20.17 -3.90
N ALA A 43 21.58 -20.99 -3.00
CA ALA A 43 20.93 -22.21 -2.54
C ALA A 43 19.61 -21.93 -1.79
N ALA A 44 19.59 -20.88 -0.96
CA ALA A 44 18.39 -20.47 -0.22
C ALA A 44 17.33 -19.88 -1.16
N TYR A 45 17.75 -19.13 -2.19
CA TYR A 45 16.88 -18.63 -3.25
C TYR A 45 16.20 -19.76 -4.03
N GLN A 46 16.98 -20.75 -4.49
CA GLN A 46 16.43 -21.94 -5.17
C GLN A 46 15.42 -22.69 -4.29
N GLN A 47 15.62 -22.72 -2.97
CA GLN A 47 14.65 -23.29 -2.05
C GLN A 47 13.36 -22.47 -1.97
N GLN A 48 13.43 -21.13 -2.00
CA GLN A 48 12.22 -20.28 -2.07
C GLN A 48 11.46 -20.50 -3.37
N CYS A 49 12.14 -20.53 -4.52
CA CYS A 49 11.49 -20.74 -5.80
C CYS A 49 10.71 -22.06 -5.85
N LYS A 50 11.20 -23.11 -5.19
CA LYS A 50 10.51 -24.40 -5.08
C LYS A 50 9.32 -24.40 -4.11
N ALA A 51 9.33 -23.50 -3.12
CA ALA A 51 8.28 -23.40 -2.12
C ALA A 51 7.11 -22.53 -2.56
N LEU A 52 7.34 -21.60 -3.50
CA LEU A 52 6.32 -20.73 -4.07
C LEU A 52 5.59 -21.45 -5.21
N THR A 53 4.26 -21.32 -5.23
CA THR A 53 3.45 -21.74 -6.38
C THR A 53 3.76 -20.87 -7.61
N ILE A 54 3.91 -19.56 -7.39
CA ILE A 54 4.24 -18.56 -8.40
C ILE A 54 5.31 -17.64 -7.81
N ASN A 55 6.39 -17.42 -8.55
CA ASN A 55 7.42 -16.44 -8.18
C ASN A 55 7.18 -15.16 -8.99
N GLU A 56 6.49 -14.20 -8.37
CA GLU A 56 6.06 -12.98 -9.05
C GLU A 56 7.18 -11.94 -9.17
N PRO A 57 7.31 -11.28 -10.33
CA PRO A 57 8.11 -10.07 -10.48
C PRO A 57 7.59 -8.94 -9.60
N VAL A 58 8.50 -8.19 -8.99
CA VAL A 58 8.17 -7.08 -8.08
C VAL A 58 9.07 -5.86 -8.28
N CYS A 59 8.54 -4.68 -7.95
CA CYS A 59 9.32 -3.45 -7.83
C CYS A 59 9.89 -3.27 -6.41
N VAL A 60 11.17 -2.90 -6.31
CA VAL A 60 11.85 -2.61 -5.04
C VAL A 60 12.38 -1.18 -5.05
N LEU A 61 12.10 -0.39 -4.02
CA LEU A 61 12.57 0.98 -3.94
C LEU A 61 14.09 1.02 -3.81
N ALA A 62 14.76 1.75 -4.71
CA ALA A 62 16.22 1.86 -4.70
C ALA A 62 16.72 2.71 -3.54
N ALA A 63 16.02 3.80 -3.23
CA ALA A 63 16.27 4.66 -2.08
C ALA A 63 15.00 5.43 -1.69
N LEU A 64 14.82 5.67 -0.40
CA LEU A 64 13.76 6.57 0.07
C LEU A 64 14.04 7.99 -0.43
N PRO A 65 13.02 8.71 -0.90
CA PRO A 65 13.18 10.12 -1.19
C PRO A 65 13.57 10.84 0.09
N LYS A 66 14.58 11.71 0.01
CA LYS A 66 14.90 12.59 1.14
C LYS A 66 13.73 13.55 1.32
N ALA A 67 13.25 13.71 2.55
CA ALA A 67 12.28 14.74 2.87
C ALA A 67 12.86 16.09 2.43
N ASP A 68 12.16 16.79 1.53
CA ASP A 68 12.54 18.14 1.12
C ASP A 68 12.06 19.12 2.20
N PRO A 69 12.97 19.70 3.01
CA PRO A 69 12.58 20.60 4.10
C PRO A 69 11.94 21.90 3.59
N SER A 70 12.08 22.21 2.30
CA SER A 70 11.44 23.37 1.68
C SER A 70 9.95 23.15 1.36
N GLY A 71 9.46 21.91 1.47
CA GLY A 71 8.07 21.56 1.15
C GLY A 71 7.72 21.69 -0.35
N ALA A 72 8.72 21.94 -1.20
CA ALA A 72 8.54 21.90 -2.64
C ALA A 72 8.30 20.45 -3.07
N ALA A 73 7.27 20.23 -3.89
CA ALA A 73 6.78 18.93 -4.34
C ALA A 73 7.74 18.23 -5.34
N SER A 74 9.05 18.38 -5.16
CA SER A 74 10.10 18.25 -6.17
C SER A 74 10.41 16.82 -6.61
N HIS A 75 10.11 15.82 -5.78
CA HIS A 75 10.50 14.44 -6.07
C HIS A 75 9.28 13.51 -6.10
N ARG A 76 8.53 13.62 -7.19
CA ARG A 76 7.55 12.58 -7.61
C ARG A 76 8.22 11.43 -8.33
N LEU A 77 9.48 11.60 -8.74
CA LEU A 77 10.28 10.54 -9.33
C LEU A 77 10.84 9.66 -8.22
N LEU A 78 10.41 8.40 -8.20
CA LEU A 78 10.96 7.35 -7.37
C LEU A 78 11.71 6.38 -8.28
N THR A 79 12.87 5.92 -7.84
CA THR A 79 13.66 4.96 -8.59
C THR A 79 13.49 3.57 -8.00
N TYR A 80 13.35 2.57 -8.87
CA TYR A 80 13.15 1.19 -8.45
C TYR A 80 14.12 0.22 -9.12
N LEU A 81 14.37 -0.88 -8.43
CA LEU A 81 15.03 -2.08 -8.93
C LEU A 81 13.96 -3.13 -9.21
N GLU A 82 14.06 -3.79 -10.35
CA GLU A 82 13.24 -4.96 -10.65
C GLU A 82 13.78 -6.19 -9.92
N SER A 83 12.90 -7.01 -9.37
CA SER A 83 13.26 -8.25 -8.66
C SER A 83 12.12 -9.26 -8.73
N ASP A 84 12.19 -10.30 -7.92
CA ASP A 84 11.12 -11.28 -7.73
C ASP A 84 10.88 -11.58 -6.25
N TYR A 85 9.70 -12.14 -5.94
CA TYR A 85 9.29 -12.38 -4.57
C TYR A 85 10.21 -13.37 -3.83
N ALA A 86 10.74 -14.38 -4.51
CA ALA A 86 11.71 -15.33 -3.95
C ALA A 86 13.00 -14.63 -3.50
N THR A 87 13.49 -13.65 -4.26
CA THR A 87 14.64 -12.80 -3.91
C THR A 87 14.34 -12.02 -2.64
N ILE A 88 13.17 -11.36 -2.56
CA ILE A 88 12.74 -10.63 -1.37
C ILE A 88 12.71 -11.52 -0.13
N MET A 89 12.09 -12.69 -0.23
CA MET A 89 11.99 -13.64 0.88
C MET A 89 13.36 -14.17 1.31
N THR A 90 14.25 -14.44 0.36
CA THR A 90 15.62 -14.90 0.64
C THR A 90 16.42 -13.83 1.38
N LEU A 91 16.40 -12.60 0.89
CA LEU A 91 17.10 -11.47 1.52
C LEU A 91 16.55 -11.16 2.92
N ARG A 92 15.21 -11.22 3.09
CA ARG A 92 14.55 -11.06 4.39
C ARG A 92 15.00 -12.09 5.42
N ARG A 93 15.12 -13.36 5.03
CA ARG A 93 15.64 -14.44 5.89
C ARG A 93 17.12 -14.27 6.24
N ALA A 94 17.90 -13.64 5.36
CA ALA A 94 19.30 -13.29 5.60
C ALA A 94 19.48 -12.00 6.43
N GLY A 95 18.39 -11.43 6.99
CA GLY A 95 18.42 -10.23 7.81
C GLY A 95 18.42 -8.91 7.04
N GLN A 96 18.36 -8.94 5.71
CA GLN A 96 18.20 -7.73 4.90
C GLN A 96 16.72 -7.32 4.84
N ARG A 97 16.42 -6.06 4.55
CA ARG A 97 15.05 -5.54 4.44
C ARG A 97 14.89 -4.74 3.15
N PRO A 98 14.91 -5.42 1.97
CA PRO A 98 14.61 -4.73 0.72
C PRO A 98 13.20 -4.13 0.78
N MET A 99 13.07 -2.88 0.32
CA MET A 99 11.85 -2.09 0.39
C MET A 99 10.93 -2.42 -0.79
N LEU A 100 10.14 -3.48 -0.66
CA LEU A 100 9.16 -3.83 -1.69
C LEU A 100 8.14 -2.69 -1.85
N ILE A 101 7.90 -2.26 -3.08
CA ILE A 101 6.91 -1.24 -3.40
C ILE A 101 5.57 -1.92 -3.63
N ALA A 102 4.61 -1.64 -2.76
CA ALA A 102 3.23 -2.04 -2.91
C ALA A 102 2.38 -0.87 -3.42
N ALA A 103 1.40 -1.17 -4.25
CA ALA A 103 0.35 -0.24 -4.63
C ALA A 103 -0.91 -0.56 -3.84
N THR A 104 -1.52 0.47 -3.23
CA THR A 104 -2.66 0.33 -2.33
C THR A 104 -3.72 1.40 -2.62
N CYS A 105 -4.96 1.16 -2.22
CA CYS A 105 -6.03 2.14 -2.40
C CYS A 105 -7.02 2.21 -1.24
N MET A 106 -7.50 3.42 -0.95
CA MET A 106 -8.67 3.64 -0.09
C MET A 106 -9.92 3.71 -0.98
N ALA A 107 -10.63 2.58 -1.09
CA ALA A 107 -11.79 2.44 -1.95
C ALA A 107 -13.06 3.06 -1.33
N MET A 108 -13.81 3.82 -2.13
CA MET A 108 -15.05 4.48 -1.73
C MET A 108 -16.11 4.35 -2.83
N ASP A 109 -17.30 3.89 -2.47
CA ASP A 109 -18.49 3.99 -3.30
C ASP A 109 -19.06 5.41 -3.20
N VAL A 110 -19.04 6.14 -4.31
CA VAL A 110 -19.52 7.53 -4.39
C VAL A 110 -21.04 7.63 -4.30
N HIS A 111 -21.77 6.61 -4.76
CA HIS A 111 -23.24 6.62 -4.72
C HIS A 111 -23.76 6.29 -3.32
N GLN A 112 -23.14 5.32 -2.66
CA GLN A 112 -23.56 4.86 -1.33
C GLN A 112 -22.83 5.56 -0.19
N GLN A 113 -21.78 6.34 -0.49
CA GLN A 113 -20.94 7.01 0.50
C GLN A 113 -20.34 6.02 1.52
N GLN A 114 -19.90 4.86 1.02
CA GLN A 114 -19.34 3.77 1.82
C GLN A 114 -17.88 3.53 1.45
N PHE A 115 -17.05 3.32 2.45
CA PHE A 115 -15.66 2.88 2.30
C PHE A 115 -15.60 1.37 2.32
N LEU A 116 -14.72 0.80 1.49
CA LEU A 116 -14.42 -0.62 1.50
C LEU A 116 -13.04 -0.84 2.11
N PHE A 117 -12.99 -1.83 2.97
CA PHE A 117 -11.77 -2.33 3.60
C PHE A 117 -11.71 -3.84 3.46
N GLN A 118 -10.51 -4.40 3.57
CA GLN A 118 -10.29 -5.84 3.63
C GLN A 118 -10.04 -6.22 5.09
N GLN A 119 -10.87 -7.09 5.65
CA GLN A 119 -10.47 -7.82 6.87
C GLN A 119 -9.59 -8.99 6.45
N ARG A 120 -8.30 -8.90 6.78
CA ARG A 120 -7.28 -9.90 6.44
C ARG A 120 -7.65 -11.25 7.05
N SER A 121 -7.39 -12.32 6.31
CA SER A 121 -7.53 -13.70 6.78
C SER A 121 -6.75 -13.93 8.07
N SER A 122 -7.27 -14.78 8.96
CA SER A 122 -6.57 -15.20 10.17
C SER A 122 -5.30 -16.01 9.88
N LYS A 123 -5.14 -16.49 8.65
CA LYS A 123 -3.94 -17.20 8.17
C LYS A 123 -2.85 -16.26 7.64
N ASN A 124 -3.12 -14.95 7.56
CA ASN A 124 -2.14 -14.01 7.04
C ASN A 124 -0.92 -13.92 7.98
N HIS A 125 0.28 -13.90 7.41
CA HIS A 125 1.53 -13.84 8.17
C HIS A 125 1.78 -12.46 8.78
N LEU A 126 1.20 -11.40 8.21
CA LEU A 126 1.27 -10.02 8.68
C LEU A 126 -0.14 -9.55 9.03
N TYR A 127 -0.32 -9.10 10.28
CA TYR A 127 -1.57 -8.54 10.81
C TYR A 127 -2.81 -9.44 10.58
N PRO A 128 -2.83 -10.70 11.08
CA PRO A 128 -3.95 -11.62 10.87
C PRO A 128 -5.25 -11.11 11.51
N GLY A 129 -6.34 -11.06 10.75
CA GLY A 129 -7.65 -10.59 11.22
C GLY A 129 -7.81 -9.06 11.26
N TYR A 130 -6.77 -8.31 10.88
CA TYR A 130 -6.80 -6.85 10.89
C TYR A 130 -7.54 -6.29 9.68
N LEU A 131 -8.21 -5.16 9.86
CA LEU A 131 -8.74 -4.33 8.78
C LEU A 131 -7.60 -3.58 8.09
N SER A 132 -7.58 -3.63 6.77
CA SER A 132 -6.60 -3.00 5.90
C SER A 132 -7.29 -2.33 4.71
N VAL A 133 -6.54 -1.47 4.03
CA VAL A 133 -6.80 -1.10 2.65
C VAL A 133 -6.41 -2.24 1.70
N PHE A 134 -6.95 -2.22 0.49
CA PHE A 134 -6.58 -3.17 -0.57
C PHE A 134 -5.20 -2.85 -1.13
N GLY A 135 -4.48 -3.87 -1.56
CA GLY A 135 -3.23 -3.70 -2.29
C GLY A 135 -2.23 -4.84 -2.13
N GLY A 136 -1.23 -4.79 -3.01
CA GLY A 136 -0.18 -5.79 -3.13
C GLY A 136 1.03 -5.24 -3.88
N GLY A 137 1.97 -6.12 -4.20
CA GLY A 137 3.22 -5.73 -4.85
C GLY A 137 2.99 -5.19 -6.27
N ILE A 138 3.70 -4.14 -6.65
CA ILE A 138 3.65 -3.66 -8.04
C ILE A 138 4.40 -4.67 -8.93
N HIS A 139 3.69 -5.23 -9.89
CA HIS A 139 4.26 -6.09 -10.92
C HIS A 139 4.80 -5.21 -12.07
N PRO A 140 6.12 -5.18 -12.34
CA PRO A 140 6.72 -4.23 -13.28
C PRO A 140 6.20 -4.36 -14.72
N GLN A 141 5.94 -5.59 -15.19
CA GLN A 141 5.38 -5.83 -16.53
C GLN A 141 3.86 -5.68 -16.60
N GLN A 142 3.11 -6.37 -15.73
CA GLN A 142 1.65 -6.37 -15.75
C GLN A 142 1.06 -4.99 -15.43
N ASP A 143 1.63 -4.29 -14.44
CA ASP A 143 1.18 -2.96 -14.02
C ASP A 143 1.93 -1.84 -14.77
N GLY A 144 2.89 -2.18 -15.64
CA GLY A 144 3.76 -1.21 -16.32
C GLY A 144 4.55 -0.33 -15.35
N ALA A 145 4.83 -0.82 -14.14
CA ALA A 145 5.38 -0.07 -13.02
C ALA A 145 4.58 1.21 -12.67
N GLN A 146 3.25 1.17 -12.85
CA GLN A 146 2.35 2.25 -12.44
C GLN A 146 1.62 1.85 -11.15
N ALA A 147 1.67 2.70 -10.14
CA ALA A 147 1.02 2.44 -8.86
C ALA A 147 -0.50 2.46 -9.01
N SER A 148 -1.05 3.26 -9.93
CA SER A 148 -2.48 3.28 -10.24
C SER A 148 -2.97 1.94 -10.80
N GLN A 149 -2.24 1.37 -11.76
CA GLN A 149 -2.59 0.08 -12.34
C GLN A 149 -2.50 -1.03 -11.30
N GLY A 150 -1.42 -1.07 -10.52
CA GLY A 150 -1.28 -2.04 -9.43
C GLY A 150 -2.39 -1.93 -8.40
N ALA A 151 -2.72 -0.71 -7.94
CA ALA A 151 -3.77 -0.51 -6.94
C ALA A 151 -5.16 -0.92 -7.44
N LEU A 152 -5.46 -0.68 -8.72
CA LEU A 152 -6.73 -1.07 -9.34
C LEU A 152 -6.83 -2.57 -9.61
N ARG A 153 -5.73 -3.21 -10.02
CA ARG A 153 -5.64 -4.66 -10.16
C ARG A 153 -5.89 -5.35 -8.82
N GLU A 154 -5.16 -4.96 -7.79
CA GLU A 154 -5.28 -5.55 -6.45
C GLU A 154 -6.68 -5.34 -5.87
N LEU A 155 -7.27 -4.15 -6.04
CA LEU A 155 -8.67 -3.92 -5.67
C LEU A 155 -9.63 -4.89 -6.38
N GLN A 156 -9.41 -5.12 -7.67
CA GLN A 156 -10.25 -6.03 -8.46
C GLN A 156 -10.04 -7.50 -8.06
N GLU A 157 -8.81 -7.92 -7.78
CA GLU A 157 -8.47 -9.27 -7.33
C GLU A 157 -8.99 -9.56 -5.92
N GLU A 158 -8.75 -8.65 -4.96
CA GLU A 158 -9.07 -8.84 -3.54
C GLU A 158 -10.55 -8.53 -3.20
N SER A 159 -11.23 -7.71 -4.01
CA SER A 159 -12.59 -7.24 -3.71
C SER A 159 -13.61 -7.56 -4.79
N GLY A 160 -13.19 -8.01 -5.99
CA GLY A 160 -14.08 -8.22 -7.13
C GLY A 160 -14.69 -6.95 -7.73
N HIS A 161 -14.24 -5.76 -7.32
CA HIS A 161 -14.79 -4.49 -7.79
C HIS A 161 -13.82 -3.78 -8.74
N ASN A 162 -14.36 -3.23 -9.83
CA ASN A 162 -13.62 -2.32 -10.68
C ASN A 162 -13.64 -0.92 -10.07
N GLY A 163 -12.48 -0.27 -10.04
CA GLY A 163 -12.33 1.10 -9.57
C GLY A 163 -11.83 2.05 -10.64
N HIS A 164 -11.88 3.34 -10.32
CA HIS A 164 -11.14 4.38 -11.04
C HIS A 164 -10.56 5.38 -10.04
N ILE A 165 -9.40 5.94 -10.37
CA ILE A 165 -8.74 6.95 -9.53
C ILE A 165 -9.07 8.32 -10.12
N PRO A 166 -9.77 9.21 -9.38
CA PRO A 166 -10.11 10.53 -9.88
C PRO A 166 -8.84 11.40 -10.01
N PRO A 167 -8.80 12.38 -10.95
CA PRO A 167 -7.66 13.30 -11.08
C PRO A 167 -7.35 14.13 -9.82
N SER A 168 -8.31 14.25 -8.90
CA SER A 168 -8.18 14.96 -7.63
C SER A 168 -7.59 14.11 -6.50
N ALA A 169 -7.36 12.81 -6.75
CA ALA A 169 -6.86 11.87 -5.74
C ALA A 169 -5.50 12.31 -5.18
N TRP A 170 -5.35 12.08 -3.88
CA TRP A 170 -4.08 12.19 -3.19
C TRP A 170 -3.29 10.88 -3.28
N TRP A 171 -1.97 11.02 -3.30
CA TRP A 171 -1.01 9.92 -3.32
C TRP A 171 -0.11 10.01 -2.10
N CYS A 172 -0.10 8.96 -1.29
CA CYS A 172 0.74 8.84 -0.11
C CYS A 172 1.90 7.88 -0.39
N LEU A 173 3.11 8.24 0.06
CA LEU A 173 4.21 7.29 0.23
C LEU A 173 4.33 7.01 1.72
N THR A 174 4.12 5.75 2.11
CA THR A 174 4.31 5.29 3.48
C THR A 174 5.39 4.20 3.54
N GLN A 175 5.95 4.00 4.73
CA GLN A 175 6.96 3.00 4.99
C GLN A 175 6.72 2.33 6.34
N GLU A 176 6.72 1.00 6.36
CA GLU A 176 6.83 0.19 7.57
C GLU A 176 8.28 -0.30 7.72
N PRO A 177 9.11 0.33 8.57
CA PRO A 177 10.55 0.10 8.62
C PRO A 177 10.92 -1.35 8.99
N ASP A 178 10.19 -1.95 9.93
CA ASP A 178 10.48 -3.30 10.42
C ASP A 178 10.15 -4.39 9.40
N ASN A 179 9.13 -4.15 8.59
CA ASN A 179 8.64 -5.08 7.57
C ASN A 179 9.34 -4.89 6.22
N GLY A 180 10.02 -3.75 6.01
CA GLY A 180 10.60 -3.38 4.72
C GLY A 180 9.54 -3.27 3.63
N ALA A 181 8.35 -2.78 4.00
CA ALA A 181 7.27 -2.49 3.06
C ALA A 181 7.23 -0.98 2.83
N VAL A 182 7.11 -0.58 1.57
CA VAL A 182 6.85 0.78 1.16
C VAL A 182 5.56 0.77 0.34
N GLN A 183 4.60 1.61 0.70
CA GLN A 183 3.30 1.61 0.05
C GLN A 183 3.02 2.95 -0.62
N LEU A 184 2.64 2.87 -1.90
CA LEU A 184 2.08 3.95 -2.69
C LEU A 184 0.57 3.84 -2.64
N THR A 185 -0.07 4.70 -1.87
CA THR A 185 -1.52 4.66 -1.66
C THR A 185 -2.21 5.80 -2.39
N CYS A 186 -3.23 5.49 -3.18
CA CYS A 186 -4.16 6.47 -3.73
C CYS A 186 -5.42 6.63 -2.85
N MET A 187 -5.86 7.87 -2.64
CA MET A 187 -7.05 8.21 -1.86
C MET A 187 -7.81 9.42 -2.46
N PRO A 188 -9.08 9.28 -2.86
CA PRO A 188 -9.88 8.06 -2.86
C PRO A 188 -9.64 7.27 -4.15
N THR A 189 -10.06 6.00 -4.16
CA THR A 189 -10.35 5.23 -5.38
C THR A 189 -11.84 5.00 -5.44
N TYR A 190 -12.48 5.46 -6.51
CA TYR A 190 -13.92 5.39 -6.66
C TYR A 190 -14.35 4.08 -7.29
N ILE A 191 -15.32 3.42 -6.66
CA ILE A 191 -15.91 2.18 -7.14
C ILE A 191 -17.41 2.34 -7.33
N ASN A 192 -17.99 1.39 -8.06
CA ASN A 192 -19.42 1.14 -8.05
C ASN A 192 -19.65 -0.26 -7.47
N ILE A 193 -20.26 -0.37 -6.29
CA ILE A 193 -20.45 -1.65 -5.63
C ILE A 193 -21.41 -2.50 -6.46
N SER A 194 -20.92 -3.64 -6.93
CA SER A 194 -21.76 -4.72 -7.46
C SER A 194 -22.33 -5.56 -6.31
N GLU A 195 -23.53 -6.12 -6.50
CA GLU A 195 -24.18 -6.99 -5.51
C GLU A 195 -23.50 -8.37 -5.37
N HIS A 196 -22.67 -8.76 -6.33
CA HIS A 196 -22.02 -10.08 -6.39
C HIS A 196 -20.52 -9.96 -6.77
N PRO A 197 -19.66 -9.45 -5.88
CA PRO A 197 -18.22 -9.53 -6.12
C PRO A 197 -17.77 -11.00 -6.07
N GLN A 198 -17.00 -11.41 -7.08
CA GLN A 198 -16.17 -12.61 -6.98
C GLN A 198 -14.86 -12.19 -6.32
N PHE A 199 -14.58 -12.68 -5.11
CA PHE A 199 -13.32 -12.41 -4.41
C PHE A 199 -12.80 -13.70 -3.77
N ASP A 200 -11.50 -13.75 -3.52
CA ASP A 200 -10.87 -14.90 -2.86
C ASP A 200 -11.09 -14.84 -1.34
N GLU A 201 -11.99 -15.68 -0.82
CA GLU A 201 -12.24 -15.81 0.62
C GLU A 201 -11.00 -16.30 1.40
N ALA A 202 -9.99 -16.87 0.73
CA ALA A 202 -8.75 -17.28 1.38
C ALA A 202 -7.94 -16.09 1.91
N GLU A 203 -8.02 -14.94 1.24
CA GLU A 203 -7.26 -13.73 1.57
C GLU A 203 -7.94 -12.89 2.64
N GLY A 204 -9.26 -13.00 2.77
CA GLY A 204 -10.03 -12.31 3.79
C GLY A 204 -11.49 -12.12 3.42
N LYS A 205 -12.09 -11.05 3.93
CA LYS A 205 -13.44 -10.62 3.55
C LYS A 205 -13.52 -9.11 3.41
N VAL A 206 -14.40 -8.64 2.52
CA VAL A 206 -14.69 -7.22 2.36
C VAL A 206 -15.57 -6.72 3.51
N VAL A 207 -15.20 -5.58 4.08
CA VAL A 207 -15.94 -4.85 5.12
C VAL A 207 -16.32 -3.50 4.55
N ARG A 208 -17.61 -3.13 4.71
CA ARG A 208 -18.16 -1.86 4.25
C ARG A 208 -18.47 -1.00 5.45
N LEU A 209 -17.95 0.22 5.47
CA LEU A 209 -18.20 1.21 6.51
C LEU A 209 -18.77 2.47 5.86
N ASP A 210 -19.97 2.88 6.29
CA ASP A 210 -20.43 4.23 5.97
C ASP A 210 -19.61 5.28 6.75
N TRP A 211 -19.83 6.56 6.45
CA TRP A 211 -19.13 7.65 7.11
C TRP A 211 -19.26 7.63 8.64
N HIS A 212 -20.46 7.34 9.16
CA HIS A 212 -20.70 7.36 10.60
C HIS A 212 -19.98 6.20 11.29
N ALA A 213 -20.06 4.99 10.71
CA ALA A 213 -19.32 3.83 11.18
C ALA A 213 -17.81 4.09 11.14
N LEU A 214 -17.27 4.62 10.04
CA LEU A 214 -15.84 4.96 9.95
C LEU A 214 -15.40 5.96 11.02
N GLN A 215 -16.23 6.97 11.33
CA GLN A 215 -15.96 7.91 12.43
C GLN A 215 -15.97 7.23 13.80
N GLN A 216 -16.91 6.31 14.05
CA GLN A 216 -16.95 5.55 15.30
C GLN A 216 -15.73 4.65 15.44
N GLU A 217 -15.35 3.95 14.37
CA GLU A 217 -14.20 3.04 14.35
C GLU A 217 -12.88 3.78 14.56
N ARG A 218 -12.75 4.98 13.97
CA ARG A 218 -11.63 5.89 14.21
C ARG A 218 -11.43 6.22 15.69
N GLN A 219 -12.52 6.32 16.47
CA GLN A 219 -12.47 6.70 17.90
C GLN A 219 -12.15 5.52 18.83
N GLN A 220 -12.07 4.29 18.32
CA GLN A 220 -11.86 3.10 19.14
C GLN A 220 -10.37 2.69 19.15
N PRO A 221 -9.62 2.96 20.23
CA PRO A 221 -8.18 2.69 20.29
C PRO A 221 -7.80 1.20 20.25
N GLN A 222 -8.77 0.28 20.34
CA GLN A 222 -8.56 -1.17 20.38
C GLN A 222 -8.83 -1.87 19.05
N GLN A 223 -9.20 -1.18 17.98
CA GLN A 223 -9.47 -1.86 16.71
C GLN A 223 -8.21 -2.36 16.01
N HIS A 224 -8.38 -3.52 15.38
CA HIS A 224 -7.39 -4.25 14.62
C HIS A 224 -7.14 -3.58 13.25
N TRP A 225 -6.84 -2.28 13.19
CA TRP A 225 -6.41 -1.64 11.93
C TRP A 225 -4.93 -1.90 11.69
N THR A 226 -4.56 -2.24 10.46
CA THR A 226 -3.14 -2.21 10.08
C THR A 226 -2.58 -0.79 10.29
N PRO A 227 -1.28 -0.64 10.61
CA PRO A 227 -0.67 0.68 10.76
C PRO A 227 -0.93 1.58 9.54
N LEU A 228 -0.85 1.00 8.34
CA LEU A 228 -1.19 1.66 7.08
C LEU A 228 -2.62 2.22 7.08
N ALA A 229 -3.62 1.38 7.29
CA ALA A 229 -5.01 1.82 7.21
C ALA A 229 -5.32 2.92 8.25
N ARG A 230 -4.76 2.82 9.46
CA ARG A 230 -4.94 3.85 10.49
C ARG A 230 -4.42 5.22 10.05
N VAL A 231 -3.20 5.26 9.52
CA VAL A 231 -2.60 6.51 9.03
C VAL A 231 -3.38 7.07 7.84
N LEU A 232 -3.82 6.21 6.91
CA LEU A 232 -4.56 6.63 5.72
C LEU A 232 -5.95 7.19 6.06
N ILE A 233 -6.67 6.58 7.00
CA ILE A 233 -7.97 7.09 7.47
C ILE A 233 -7.78 8.48 8.05
N GLU A 234 -6.81 8.67 8.94
CA GLU A 234 -6.52 9.97 9.55
C GLU A 234 -6.06 11.00 8.51
N ALA A 235 -5.24 10.58 7.55
CA ALA A 235 -4.83 11.43 6.44
C ALA A 235 -6.04 11.88 5.62
N TRP A 236 -6.95 10.95 5.27
CA TRP A 236 -8.19 11.21 4.54
C TRP A 236 -9.05 12.26 5.21
N PHE A 237 -9.35 12.10 6.50
CA PHE A 237 -10.16 13.09 7.25
C PHE A 237 -9.54 14.49 7.17
N ARG A 238 -8.22 14.59 7.36
CA ARG A 238 -7.53 15.89 7.35
C ARG A 238 -7.44 16.52 5.96
N VAL A 239 -7.38 15.73 4.89
CA VAL A 239 -7.42 16.29 3.53
C VAL A 239 -8.82 16.64 3.08
N ALA A 240 -9.84 15.90 3.51
CA ALA A 240 -11.24 16.21 3.22
C ALA A 240 -11.66 17.52 3.91
N GLU A 241 -11.28 17.72 5.18
CA GLU A 241 -11.54 18.96 5.94
C GLU A 241 -10.91 20.23 5.34
N GLN A 242 -9.92 20.09 4.44
CA GLN A 242 -9.28 21.23 3.76
C GLN A 242 -9.94 21.59 2.42
N GLN A 243 -10.93 20.82 1.97
CA GLN A 243 -11.64 21.06 0.71
C GLN A 243 -12.99 21.77 0.88
N ASP A 244 -13.45 21.90 2.13
CA ASP A 244 -14.59 22.72 2.56
C ASP A 244 -14.15 24.12 3.02
#